data_AF-A3Y912-F1
#
_entry.id   AF-A3Y912-F1
#
_cell.length_a   1.000
_cell.length_b   1.000
_cell.length_c   1.000
_cell.angle_alpha   90.00
_cell.angle_beta   90.00
_cell.angle_gamma   90.00
#
_symmetry.space_group_name_H-M   'P 1'
#
loop_
_entity.id
_entity.type
_entity.pdbx_description
1 polymer ?
#
loop_
_entity_poly.entity_id
_entity_poly.type
_entity_poly.pdbx_seq_one_letter_code
_entity_poly.pdbx_strand_id
1 'polypeptide(L)'
;MLIRVCLLVSVLSFLVGCSSALTPYTDNPDQKLSYAYYLMNQDRVYAAQRLGEEALEDFTALNDKFGMAESHIFLSSLYKKHANPTNPNFHSVAPDFDPQKGKAVFHAEHSIELFSQLEHLTQVAKAEFVLANFYISTSKITQGCELYDKSLINYEKGLALEPESGFEINNPHYDNFPEMVKAFRADHCA
;
A
#
# COMPACT_ATOMS: atom_id res chain seq x y z
N MET A 1 -46.34 -18.61 -18.22
CA MET A 1 -44.93 -18.51 -18.66
C MET A 1 -44.30 -17.19 -18.27
N LEU A 2 -44.98 -16.04 -18.48
CA LEU A 2 -44.52 -14.71 -18.06
C LEU A 2 -44.09 -14.59 -16.59
N ILE A 3 -44.87 -15.15 -15.65
CA ILE A 3 -44.58 -15.07 -14.20
C ILE A 3 -43.26 -15.77 -13.82
N ARG A 4 -42.93 -16.89 -14.50
CA ARG A 4 -41.67 -17.62 -14.27
C ARG A 4 -40.46 -16.85 -14.82
N VAL A 5 -40.63 -16.13 -15.93
CA VAL A 5 -39.58 -15.30 -16.53
C VAL A 5 -39.33 -14.04 -15.67
N CYS A 6 -40.37 -13.40 -15.13
CA CYS A 6 -40.22 -12.26 -14.22
C CYS A 6 -39.51 -12.61 -12.90
N LEU A 7 -39.79 -13.80 -12.34
CA LEU A 7 -39.10 -14.30 -11.14
C LEU A 7 -37.61 -14.58 -11.39
N LEU A 8 -37.27 -15.12 -12.56
CA LEU A 8 -35.88 -15.39 -12.95
C LEU A 8 -35.07 -14.10 -13.18
N VAL A 9 -35.69 -13.08 -13.79
CA VAL A 9 -35.06 -11.76 -13.99
C VAL A 9 -34.85 -11.05 -12.65
N SER A 10 -35.80 -11.13 -11.72
CA SER A 10 -35.67 -10.55 -10.37
C SER A 10 -34.54 -11.19 -9.57
N VAL A 11 -34.38 -12.51 -9.62
CA VAL A 11 -33.29 -13.21 -8.91
C VAL A 11 -31.92 -12.91 -9.53
N LEU A 12 -31.82 -12.79 -10.87
CA LEU A 12 -30.57 -12.39 -11.52
C LEU A 12 -30.15 -10.94 -11.18
N SER A 13 -31.09 -10.03 -10.92
CA SER A 13 -30.77 -8.66 -10.52
C SER A 13 -30.11 -8.55 -9.14
N PHE A 14 -30.36 -9.49 -8.23
CA PHE A 14 -29.69 -9.53 -6.92
C PHE A 14 -28.26 -10.08 -6.97
N LEU A 15 -27.90 -10.82 -8.03
CA LEU A 15 -26.58 -11.45 -8.18
C LEU A 15 -25.53 -10.49 -8.76
N VAL A 16 -25.92 -9.34 -9.31
CA VAL A 16 -25.00 -8.37 -9.94
C VAL A 16 -24.42 -7.35 -8.95
N GLY A 17 -24.84 -7.40 -7.68
CA GLY A 17 -24.41 -6.44 -6.65
C GLY A 17 -23.73 -7.13 -5.48
N CYS A 18 -22.50 -7.62 -5.63
CA CYS A 18 -21.73 -8.16 -4.51
C CYS A 18 -20.21 -7.96 -4.65
N SER A 19 -19.75 -6.83 -5.21
CA SER A 19 -18.34 -6.44 -5.07
C SER A 19 -17.95 -6.10 -3.62
N SER A 20 -18.93 -5.87 -2.73
CA SER A 20 -18.76 -5.72 -1.28
C SER A 20 -19.14 -6.94 -0.44
N ALA A 21 -19.57 -8.05 -1.04
CA ALA A 21 -19.84 -9.26 -0.26
C ALA A 21 -18.55 -9.74 0.42
N LEU A 22 -18.67 -10.15 1.68
CA LEU A 22 -17.55 -10.66 2.49
C LEU A 22 -16.41 -9.64 2.71
N THR A 23 -16.69 -8.33 2.69
CA THR A 23 -15.75 -7.37 3.28
C THR A 23 -16.09 -7.22 4.77
N PRO A 24 -15.16 -7.51 5.69
CA PRO A 24 -15.41 -7.29 7.11
C PRO A 24 -15.77 -5.82 7.38
N TYR A 25 -16.75 -5.58 8.25
CA TYR A 25 -17.15 -4.24 8.69
C TYR A 25 -16.53 -3.93 10.05
N THR A 26 -16.03 -2.72 10.21
CA THR A 26 -15.50 -2.18 11.47
C THR A 26 -15.45 -0.65 11.40
N ASP A 27 -15.64 0.01 12.54
CA ASP A 27 -15.45 1.45 12.69
C ASP A 27 -14.03 1.79 13.18
N ASN A 28 -13.21 0.79 13.53
CA ASN A 28 -11.84 1.01 13.98
C ASN A 28 -10.91 1.16 12.74
N PRO A 29 -10.20 2.29 12.60
CA PRO A 29 -9.37 2.55 11.42
C PRO A 29 -8.16 1.61 11.30
N ASP A 30 -7.55 1.17 12.40
CA ASP A 30 -6.48 0.17 12.39
C ASP A 30 -6.98 -1.16 11.82
N GLN A 31 -8.19 -1.57 12.22
CA GLN A 31 -8.80 -2.78 11.69
C GLN A 31 -9.17 -2.64 10.21
N LYS A 32 -9.68 -1.48 9.77
CA LYS A 32 -9.91 -1.20 8.34
C LYS A 32 -8.62 -1.38 7.55
N LEU A 33 -7.53 -0.79 8.02
CA LEU A 33 -6.22 -0.88 7.37
C LEU A 33 -5.70 -2.33 7.35
N SER A 34 -5.84 -3.06 8.46
CA SER A 34 -5.49 -4.49 8.52
C SER A 34 -6.29 -5.34 7.52
N TYR A 35 -7.60 -5.12 7.43
CA TYR A 35 -8.44 -5.78 6.44
C TYR A 35 -8.08 -5.37 5.01
N ALA A 36 -7.67 -4.12 4.80
CA ALA A 36 -7.21 -3.65 3.50
C ALA A 36 -5.96 -4.42 3.04
N TYR A 37 -4.96 -4.61 3.92
CA TYR A 37 -3.79 -5.46 3.65
C TYR A 37 -4.19 -6.92 3.34
N TYR A 38 -5.09 -7.49 4.13
CA TYR A 38 -5.60 -8.84 3.88
C TYR A 38 -6.24 -8.96 2.49
N LEU A 39 -7.11 -8.02 2.11
CA LEU A 39 -7.78 -8.01 0.81
C LEU A 39 -6.82 -7.75 -0.35
N MET A 40 -5.81 -6.91 -0.17
CA MET A 40 -4.74 -6.68 -1.15
C MET A 40 -3.98 -7.99 -1.44
N ASN A 41 -3.71 -8.80 -0.42
CA ASN A 41 -3.05 -10.10 -0.57
C ASN A 41 -3.93 -11.15 -1.26
N GLN A 42 -5.26 -10.97 -1.27
CA GLN A 42 -6.23 -11.80 -2.00
C GLN A 42 -6.57 -11.23 -3.39
N ASP A 43 -5.83 -10.22 -3.87
CA ASP A 43 -6.06 -9.49 -5.12
C ASP A 43 -7.48 -8.87 -5.25
N ARG A 44 -8.14 -8.60 -4.12
CA ARG A 44 -9.44 -7.92 -4.06
C ARG A 44 -9.28 -6.39 -4.06
N VAL A 45 -8.71 -5.88 -5.16
CA VAL A 45 -8.16 -4.51 -5.28
C VAL A 45 -9.13 -3.40 -4.85
N TYR A 46 -10.35 -3.36 -5.39
CA TYR A 46 -11.29 -2.27 -5.09
C TYR A 46 -11.76 -2.27 -3.63
N ALA A 47 -11.92 -3.46 -3.04
CA ALA A 47 -12.30 -3.56 -1.63
C ALA A 47 -11.13 -3.15 -0.73
N ALA A 48 -9.90 -3.51 -1.10
CA ALA A 48 -8.69 -3.09 -0.41
C ALA A 48 -8.49 -1.57 -0.49
N GLN A 49 -8.63 -0.98 -1.68
CA GLN A 49 -8.53 0.48 -1.90
C GLN A 49 -9.53 1.22 -1.02
N ARG A 50 -10.81 0.83 -1.08
CA ARG A 50 -11.87 1.48 -0.30
C ARG A 50 -11.55 1.48 1.20
N LEU A 51 -11.17 0.32 1.77
CA LEU A 51 -10.85 0.26 3.20
C LEU A 51 -9.60 1.06 3.57
N GLY A 52 -8.59 1.14 2.70
CA GLY A 52 -7.42 2.00 2.93
C GLY A 52 -7.72 3.49 2.85
N GLU A 53 -8.61 3.90 1.94
CA GLU A 53 -9.09 5.28 1.81
C GLU A 53 -9.99 5.67 3.00
N GLU A 54 -10.90 4.80 3.42
CA GLU A 54 -11.72 4.98 4.63
C GLU A 54 -10.85 5.08 5.89
N ALA A 55 -9.83 4.22 6.03
CA ALA A 55 -8.89 4.32 7.16
C ALA A 55 -8.14 5.65 7.16
N LEU A 56 -7.66 6.12 5.99
CA LEU A 56 -7.01 7.42 5.87
C LEU A 56 -7.94 8.57 6.26
N GLU A 57 -9.20 8.54 5.83
CA GLU A 57 -10.21 9.53 6.20
C GLU A 57 -10.45 9.56 7.72
N ASP A 58 -10.63 8.39 8.34
CA ASP A 58 -10.81 8.27 9.78
C ASP A 58 -9.60 8.78 10.57
N PHE A 59 -8.38 8.37 10.21
CA PHE A 59 -7.17 8.86 10.87
C PHE A 59 -6.99 10.36 10.68
N THR A 60 -7.37 10.90 9.51
CA THR A 60 -7.38 12.35 9.26
C THR A 60 -8.37 13.06 10.19
N ALA A 61 -9.59 12.52 10.33
CA ALA A 61 -10.61 13.07 11.23
C ALA A 61 -10.18 13.01 12.71
N LEU A 62 -9.40 11.99 13.07
CA LEU A 62 -8.82 11.83 14.41
C LEU A 62 -7.53 12.64 14.62
N ASN A 63 -6.98 13.27 13.58
CA ASN A 63 -5.66 13.92 13.58
C ASN A 63 -4.53 12.96 14.02
N ASP A 64 -4.67 11.67 13.71
CA ASP A 64 -3.67 10.64 13.93
C ASP A 64 -2.71 10.58 12.75
N LYS A 65 -1.63 11.38 12.83
CA LYS A 65 -0.62 11.44 11.79
C LYS A 65 0.08 10.11 11.53
N PHE A 66 0.23 9.26 12.55
CA PHE A 66 0.89 7.98 12.38
C PHE A 66 0.00 7.04 11.57
N GLY A 67 -1.28 6.93 11.93
CA GLY A 67 -2.27 6.16 11.18
C GLY A 67 -2.48 6.67 9.75
N MET A 68 -2.46 7.99 9.56
CA MET A 68 -2.45 8.61 8.22
C MET A 68 -1.25 8.12 7.41
N ALA A 69 -0.05 8.20 7.97
CA ALA A 69 1.19 7.80 7.30
C ALA A 69 1.21 6.30 6.94
N GLU A 70 0.71 5.44 7.81
CA GLU A 70 0.54 4.00 7.55
C GLU A 70 -0.47 3.73 6.42
N SER A 71 -1.60 4.44 6.43
CA SER A 71 -2.61 4.35 5.35
C SER A 71 -2.02 4.79 4.01
N HIS A 72 -1.17 5.81 4.01
CA HIS A 72 -0.40 6.23 2.85
C HIS A 72 0.60 5.16 2.37
N ILE A 73 1.31 4.45 3.26
CA ILE A 73 2.15 3.29 2.87
C ILE A 73 1.32 2.22 2.18
N PHE A 74 0.17 1.87 2.76
CA PHE A 74 -0.74 0.88 2.20
C PHE A 74 -1.19 1.27 0.78
N LEU A 75 -1.71 2.48 0.60
CA LEU A 75 -2.22 2.95 -0.68
C LEU A 75 -1.10 2.99 -1.73
N SER A 76 0.10 3.45 -1.36
CA SER A 76 1.25 3.41 -2.26
C SER A 76 1.58 1.98 -2.73
N SER A 77 1.62 1.04 -1.78
CA SER A 77 1.89 -0.37 -2.05
C SER A 77 0.82 -1.02 -2.93
N LEU A 78 -0.45 -0.69 -2.69
CA LEU A 78 -1.59 -1.16 -3.47
C LEU A 78 -1.51 -0.65 -4.92
N TYR A 79 -1.32 0.66 -5.11
CA TYR A 79 -1.17 1.25 -6.44
C TYR A 79 0.06 0.69 -7.18
N LYS A 80 1.19 0.48 -6.48
CA LYS A 80 2.38 -0.19 -7.07
C LYS A 80 2.10 -1.62 -7.50
N LYS A 81 1.48 -2.44 -6.64
CA LYS A 81 1.24 -3.87 -6.91
C LYS A 81 0.46 -4.08 -8.21
N HIS A 82 -0.47 -3.17 -8.51
CA HIS A 82 -1.34 -3.22 -9.68
C HIS A 82 -0.90 -2.31 -10.84
N ALA A 83 0.23 -1.62 -10.71
CA ALA A 83 0.92 -0.96 -11.82
C ALA A 83 1.65 -1.95 -12.75
N ASN A 84 1.42 -3.26 -12.59
CA ASN A 84 2.29 -4.32 -13.11
C ASN A 84 2.13 -4.60 -14.62
N PRO A 85 3.25 -4.76 -15.36
CA PRO A 85 3.29 -5.22 -16.76
C PRO A 85 2.70 -6.62 -17.06
N THR A 86 2.42 -7.47 -16.08
CA THR A 86 1.80 -8.80 -16.29
C THR A 86 0.32 -8.75 -16.65
N ASN A 87 -0.36 -7.65 -16.32
CA ASN A 87 -1.68 -7.32 -16.85
C ASN A 87 -1.66 -5.89 -17.39
N PRO A 88 -1.06 -5.68 -18.57
CA PRO A 88 -0.85 -4.35 -19.13
C PRO A 88 -2.18 -3.66 -19.44
N ASN A 89 -3.32 -4.35 -19.40
CA ASN A 89 -4.63 -3.75 -19.64
C ASN A 89 -5.40 -3.45 -18.35
N PHE A 90 -4.86 -3.75 -17.16
CA PHE A 90 -5.58 -3.46 -15.90
C PHE A 90 -5.96 -1.98 -15.78
N HIS A 91 -5.03 -1.08 -16.12
CA HIS A 91 -5.28 0.37 -16.08
C HIS A 91 -6.31 0.85 -17.12
N SER A 92 -6.60 0.08 -18.18
CA SER A 92 -7.64 0.43 -19.15
C SER A 92 -9.05 0.40 -18.54
N VAL A 93 -9.24 -0.45 -17.51
CA VAL A 93 -10.49 -0.59 -16.77
C VAL A 93 -10.41 -0.05 -15.34
N ALA A 94 -9.20 0.23 -14.84
CA ALA A 94 -8.93 0.80 -13.53
C ALA A 94 -7.90 1.95 -13.63
N PRO A 95 -8.27 3.11 -14.20
CA PRO A 95 -7.31 4.16 -14.56
C PRO A 95 -6.54 4.73 -13.39
N ASP A 96 -7.03 4.59 -12.16
CA ASP A 96 -6.36 5.07 -10.94
C ASP A 96 -5.10 4.28 -10.57
N PHE A 97 -4.96 3.07 -11.12
CA PHE A 97 -3.80 2.20 -10.94
C PHE A 97 -2.75 2.37 -12.04
N ASP A 98 -2.93 3.35 -12.93
CA ASP A 98 -1.93 3.70 -13.92
C ASP A 98 -0.67 4.26 -13.22
N PRO A 99 0.51 3.60 -13.37
CA PRO A 99 1.76 4.10 -12.79
C PRO A 99 2.12 5.52 -13.23
N GLN A 100 1.69 5.94 -14.42
CA GLN A 100 1.98 7.27 -14.95
C GLN A 100 1.19 8.38 -14.24
N LYS A 101 0.09 8.05 -13.57
CA LYS A 101 -0.70 9.01 -12.81
C LYS A 101 -0.11 9.36 -11.44
N GLY A 102 0.94 8.65 -11.01
CA GLY A 102 1.73 9.03 -9.85
C GLY A 102 1.05 8.85 -8.49
N LYS A 103 -0.11 8.18 -8.39
CA LYS A 103 -0.77 7.94 -7.08
C LYS A 103 0.12 7.19 -6.10
N ALA A 104 0.84 6.17 -6.56
CA ALA A 104 1.77 5.43 -5.71
C ALA A 104 2.89 6.33 -5.14
N VAL A 105 3.44 7.23 -5.97
CA VAL A 105 4.46 8.21 -5.55
C VAL A 105 3.87 9.19 -4.55
N PHE A 106 2.72 9.79 -4.90
CA PHE A 106 2.01 10.74 -4.04
C PHE A 106 1.82 10.19 -2.63
N HIS A 107 1.32 8.95 -2.52
CA HIS A 107 1.08 8.36 -1.20
C HIS A 107 2.38 8.04 -0.46
N ALA A 108 3.43 7.54 -1.13
CA ALA A 108 4.70 7.29 -0.46
C ALA A 108 5.36 8.58 0.04
N GLU A 109 5.35 9.65 -0.76
CA GLU A 109 5.91 10.95 -0.37
C GLU A 109 5.19 11.55 0.83
N HIS A 110 3.85 11.47 0.87
CA HIS A 110 3.07 11.91 2.04
C HIS A 110 3.39 11.10 3.29
N SER A 111 3.60 9.79 3.16
CA SER A 111 4.02 8.95 4.28
C SER A 111 5.41 9.35 4.81
N ILE A 112 6.38 9.57 3.91
CA ILE A 112 7.72 10.07 4.26
C ILE A 112 7.60 11.40 5.01
N GLU A 113 6.80 12.33 4.50
CA GLU A 113 6.61 13.65 5.13
C GLU A 113 6.02 13.50 6.54
N LEU A 114 4.92 12.76 6.70
CA LEU A 114 4.25 12.59 7.98
C LEU A 114 5.16 11.91 9.01
N PHE A 115 5.85 10.82 8.66
CA PHE A 115 6.79 10.18 9.57
C PHE A 115 8.00 11.06 9.89
N SER A 116 8.45 11.89 8.94
CA SER A 116 9.52 12.86 9.19
C SER A 116 9.08 13.94 10.17
N GLN A 117 7.84 14.44 10.05
CA GLN A 117 7.26 15.40 11.01
C GLN A 117 7.10 14.82 12.42
N LEU A 118 6.93 13.50 12.52
CA LEU A 118 6.83 12.77 13.79
C LEU A 118 8.19 12.30 14.32
N GLU A 119 9.28 12.55 13.59
CA GLU A 119 10.64 12.09 13.92
C GLU A 119 10.80 10.55 14.01
N HIS A 120 9.86 9.78 13.44
CA HIS A 120 9.91 8.31 13.40
C HIS A 120 10.77 7.81 12.24
N LEU A 121 12.10 7.88 12.38
CA LEU A 121 13.04 7.60 11.29
C LEU A 121 13.01 6.15 10.76
N THR A 122 12.71 5.16 11.59
CA THR A 122 12.53 3.77 11.11
C THR A 122 11.32 3.67 10.18
N GLN A 123 10.25 4.42 10.44
CA GLN A 123 9.07 4.46 9.58
C GLN A 123 9.30 5.32 8.31
N VAL A 124 10.11 6.38 8.40
CA VAL A 124 10.62 7.08 7.21
C VAL A 124 11.34 6.10 6.29
N ALA A 125 12.24 5.27 6.84
CA ALA A 125 12.97 4.28 6.06
C ALA A 125 12.06 3.25 5.39
N LYS A 126 11.00 2.80 6.06
CA LYS A 126 9.96 1.93 5.49
C LYS A 126 9.28 2.59 4.30
N ALA A 127 8.85 3.85 4.42
CA ALA A 127 8.20 4.59 3.35
C ALA A 127 9.15 4.86 2.16
N GLU A 128 10.42 5.18 2.42
CA GLU A 128 11.46 5.32 1.40
C GLU A 128 11.70 4.01 0.64
N PHE A 129 11.70 2.86 1.33
CA PHE A 129 11.80 1.55 0.67
C PHE A 129 10.61 1.29 -0.24
N VAL A 130 9.39 1.66 0.15
CA VAL A 130 8.20 1.55 -0.73
C VAL A 130 8.35 2.41 -1.98
N LEU A 131 8.79 3.67 -1.84
CA LEU A 131 9.01 4.56 -2.97
C LEU A 131 10.15 4.08 -3.88
N ALA A 132 11.24 3.57 -3.29
CA ALA A 132 12.35 2.98 -4.03
C ALA A 132 11.87 1.85 -4.95
N ASN A 133 11.10 0.92 -4.40
CA ASN A 133 10.51 -0.18 -5.16
C ASN A 133 9.62 0.31 -6.31
N PHE A 134 8.84 1.37 -6.11
CA PHE A 134 8.05 1.96 -7.18
C PHE A 134 8.92 2.54 -8.29
N TYR A 135 9.97 3.29 -7.95
CA TYR A 135 10.90 3.84 -8.93
C TYR A 135 11.65 2.77 -9.70
N ILE A 136 12.12 1.70 -9.04
CA ILE A 136 12.68 0.55 -9.75
C ILE A 136 11.67 -0.05 -10.75
N SER A 137 10.41 -0.27 -10.33
CA SER A 137 9.38 -0.85 -11.19
C SER A 137 8.98 0.01 -12.39
N THR A 138 9.29 1.32 -12.34
CA THR A 138 9.00 2.29 -13.40
C THR A 138 10.26 2.76 -14.13
N SER A 139 11.32 1.96 -14.08
CA SER A 139 12.62 2.19 -14.75
C SER A 139 13.36 3.46 -14.32
N LYS A 140 12.98 4.04 -13.18
CA LYS A 140 13.67 5.17 -12.53
C LYS A 140 14.77 4.68 -11.59
N ILE A 141 15.71 3.91 -12.16
CA ILE A 141 16.67 3.11 -11.39
C ILE A 141 17.50 3.96 -10.42
N THR A 142 18.13 5.04 -10.90
CA THR A 142 18.96 5.93 -10.06
C THR A 142 18.20 6.46 -8.85
N GLN A 143 16.96 6.92 -9.05
CA GLN A 143 16.12 7.47 -7.98
C GLN A 143 15.72 6.38 -6.97
N GLY A 144 15.45 5.16 -7.46
CA GLY A 144 15.19 4.00 -6.59
C GLY A 144 16.40 3.63 -5.74
N CYS A 145 17.59 3.59 -6.33
CA CYS A 145 18.83 3.26 -5.63
C CYS A 145 19.19 4.28 -4.55
N GLU A 146 19.04 5.58 -4.84
CA GLU A 146 19.22 6.63 -3.84
C GLU A 146 18.28 6.47 -2.63
N LEU A 147 17.04 6.02 -2.85
CA LEU A 147 16.08 5.80 -1.78
C LEU A 147 16.36 4.52 -0.98
N TYR A 148 16.91 3.47 -1.58
CA TYR A 148 17.41 2.33 -0.80
C TYR A 148 18.54 2.74 0.14
N ASP A 149 19.46 3.59 -0.33
CA ASP A 149 20.55 4.13 0.49
C ASP A 149 20.01 5.00 1.64
N LYS A 150 19.04 5.89 1.35
CA LYS A 150 18.38 6.70 2.39
C LYS A 150 17.62 5.86 3.41
N SER A 151 16.91 4.84 2.94
CA SER A 151 16.16 3.91 3.80
C SER A 151 17.08 3.22 4.81
N LEU A 152 18.23 2.71 4.37
CA LEU A 152 19.22 2.12 5.28
C LEU A 152 19.75 3.13 6.31
N ILE A 153 20.09 4.35 5.86
CA ILE A 153 20.61 5.41 6.74
C ILE A 153 19.58 5.82 7.79
N ASN A 154 18.32 6.04 7.39
CA ASN A 154 17.26 6.46 8.30
C ASN A 154 16.88 5.35 9.29
N TYR A 155 16.89 4.09 8.85
CA TYR A 155 16.63 2.97 9.75
C TYR A 155 17.72 2.84 10.82
N GLU A 156 18.99 2.92 10.43
CA GLU A 156 20.12 2.89 11.38
C GLU A 156 20.05 4.06 12.37
N LYS A 157 19.81 5.29 11.89
CA LYS A 157 19.64 6.46 12.76
C LYS A 157 18.44 6.32 13.70
N GLY A 158 17.33 5.79 13.20
CA GLY A 158 16.13 5.56 14.00
C GLY A 158 16.37 4.60 15.15
N LEU A 159 17.02 3.46 14.89
CA LEU A 159 17.38 2.52 15.96
C LEU A 159 18.42 3.07 16.94
N ALA A 160 19.32 3.95 16.49
CA ALA A 160 20.27 4.61 17.39
C ALA A 160 19.60 5.60 18.35
N LEU A 161 18.50 6.24 17.93
CA LEU A 161 17.70 7.16 18.76
C LEU A 161 16.69 6.41 19.63
N GLU A 162 16.00 5.44 19.05
CA GLU A 162 14.93 4.67 19.68
C GLU A 162 15.12 3.17 19.34
N PRO A 163 15.85 2.40 20.16
CA PRO A 163 16.19 1.00 19.85
C PRO A 163 14.99 0.08 19.62
N GLU A 164 13.83 0.40 20.21
CA GLU A 164 12.59 -0.36 20.10
C GLU A 164 11.69 0.10 18.94
N SER A 165 12.10 1.11 18.16
CA SER A 165 11.34 1.65 17.03
C SER A 165 11.39 0.77 15.77
N GLY A 166 12.07 -0.37 15.86
CA GLY A 166 12.07 -1.40 14.83
C GLY A 166 10.66 -1.94 14.55
N PHE A 167 10.49 -2.53 13.38
CA PHE A 167 9.24 -3.17 12.98
C PHE A 167 9.50 -4.53 12.37
N GLU A 168 8.51 -5.41 12.47
CA GLU A 168 8.54 -6.72 11.84
C GLU A 168 8.32 -6.59 10.33
N ILE A 169 9.12 -7.33 9.56
CA ILE A 169 8.89 -7.47 8.12
C ILE A 169 8.02 -8.70 7.86
N ASN A 170 6.95 -8.52 7.12
CA ASN A 170 6.12 -9.63 6.67
C ASN A 170 6.69 -10.23 5.37
N ASN A 171 7.95 -10.68 5.42
CA ASN A 171 8.62 -11.35 4.31
C ASN A 171 9.48 -12.50 4.86
N PRO A 172 9.14 -13.77 4.58
CA PRO A 172 9.85 -14.92 5.15
C PRO A 172 11.24 -15.16 4.54
N HIS A 173 11.65 -14.40 3.51
CA HIS A 173 12.94 -14.60 2.84
C HIS A 173 14.10 -13.85 3.51
N TYR A 174 13.81 -12.88 4.38
CA TYR A 174 14.83 -12.02 5.00
C TYR A 174 14.64 -12.00 6.51
N ASP A 175 15.73 -11.97 7.26
CA ASP A 175 15.66 -12.01 8.73
C ASP A 175 15.28 -10.65 9.31
N ASN A 176 15.61 -9.56 8.62
CA ASN A 176 15.33 -8.20 9.07
C ASN A 176 15.21 -7.21 7.90
N PHE A 177 14.69 -6.02 8.22
CA PHE A 177 14.48 -4.96 7.25
C PHE A 177 15.77 -4.52 6.52
N PRO A 178 16.90 -4.23 7.20
CA PRO A 178 18.15 -3.88 6.52
C PRO A 178 18.65 -4.92 5.50
N GLU A 179 18.55 -6.21 5.82
CA GLU A 179 18.92 -7.27 4.88
C GLU A 179 18.04 -7.29 3.63
N MET A 180 16.72 -7.14 3.81
CA MET A 180 15.80 -7.01 2.69
C MET A 180 16.15 -5.81 1.80
N VAL A 181 16.40 -4.63 2.37
CA VAL A 181 16.74 -3.43 1.59
C VAL A 181 18.05 -3.64 0.82
N LYS A 182 19.08 -4.21 1.45
CA LYS A 182 20.37 -4.50 0.81
C LYS A 182 20.24 -5.48 -0.36
N ALA A 183 19.43 -6.52 -0.21
CA ALA A 183 19.19 -7.50 -1.27
C ALA A 183 18.49 -6.85 -2.48
N PHE A 184 17.39 -6.12 -2.25
CA PHE A 184 16.68 -5.41 -3.31
C PHE A 184 17.57 -4.38 -4.02
N ARG A 185 18.43 -3.68 -3.27
CA ARG A 185 19.40 -2.77 -3.86
C ARG A 185 20.41 -3.52 -4.73
N ALA A 186 20.97 -4.63 -4.26
CA ALA A 186 21.95 -5.42 -5.01
C ALA A 186 21.38 -5.96 -6.34
N ASP A 187 20.11 -6.37 -6.34
CA ASP A 187 19.44 -6.92 -7.52
C ASP A 187 19.12 -5.87 -8.61
N HIS A 188 19.05 -4.59 -8.24
CA HIS A 188 18.52 -3.54 -9.12
C HIS A 188 19.48 -2.37 -9.40
N CYS A 189 20.53 -2.21 -8.61
CA CYS A 189 21.42 -1.03 -8.64
C CYS A 189 22.85 -1.33 -9.09
N ALA A 190 23.11 -2.56 -9.58
CA ALA A 190 24.42 -3.02 -10.04
C ALA A 190 24.65 -2.73 -11.53
#